data_AF-A0AAF0EC31-F1
#
_entry.id   AF-A0AAF0EC31-F1
#
_cell.length_a   1.000
_cell.length_b   1.000
_cell.length_c   1.000
_cell.angle_alpha   90.00
_cell.angle_beta   90.00
_cell.angle_gamma   90.00
#
_symmetry.space_group_name_H-M   'P 1'
#
loop_
_entity.id
_entity.type
_entity.pdbx_description
1 polymer ?
#
loop_
_entity_poly.entity_id
_entity_poly.type
_entity_poly.pdbx_seq_one_letter_code
_entity_poly.pdbx_strand_id
1 'polypeptide(L)'
;MLPHDYHVQVATSADHLRAAYTLRIEVFGDEFGYGSVPLVLVRTSDGVVLGAMRVLPFPVPSLPETIYDVHTDPLPGQGRSPEAMAAYLVAHQQTGPDSTLSGVKLGRIALRADVRRRGLGRAFLAEAERWLCATLAPACTPAHDRVRIQLTAQSVSRGFYETMGYQATSGEIRLLNQPHIWYAKTQSLSCVMPPTEYRTEIACSDERLRAAYLLRQTVFTDEQGYDGDRDLDHWDDTAVHVVLVRASDDAVVGVLRILPYPLPAHDEQFYSRQVLKDGPLPGRHRTESEVQATFLRAQVAQPGTHLVYSGAKVGRIAIHSSLRG
;
A
#
# COMPACT_ATOMS: atom_id res chain seq x y z
N MET A 1 3.00 -14.50 -2.87
CA MET A 1 2.05 -13.85 -1.95
C MET A 1 1.60 -12.60 -2.64
N LEU A 2 0.32 -12.58 -2.98
CA LEU A 2 -0.34 -11.45 -3.59
C LEU A 2 -0.67 -10.42 -2.49
N PRO A 3 -0.90 -9.14 -2.83
CA PRO A 3 -1.18 -8.08 -1.86
C PRO A 3 -2.36 -8.34 -0.91
N HIS A 4 -3.32 -9.18 -1.29
CA HIS A 4 -4.47 -9.56 -0.45
C HIS A 4 -4.17 -10.68 0.56
N ASP A 5 -3.04 -11.37 0.44
CA ASP A 5 -2.65 -12.45 1.36
C ASP A 5 -2.14 -11.92 2.71
N TYR A 6 -1.95 -10.61 2.84
CA TYR A 6 -1.41 -9.98 4.03
C TYR A 6 -1.98 -8.59 4.26
N HIS A 7 -1.91 -8.13 5.50
CA HIS A 7 -2.17 -6.76 5.90
C HIS A 7 -1.11 -6.31 6.91
N VAL A 8 -0.98 -5.00 7.11
CA VAL A 8 -0.13 -4.44 8.15
C VAL A 8 -0.99 -3.75 9.18
N GLN A 9 -0.62 -3.90 10.44
CA GLN A 9 -1.31 -3.27 11.55
C GLN A 9 -0.35 -2.94 12.69
N VAL A 10 -0.83 -2.09 13.59
CA VAL A 10 -0.19 -1.87 14.88
C VAL A 10 -0.39 -3.12 15.74
N ALA A 11 0.68 -3.69 16.28
CA ALA A 11 0.58 -4.82 17.19
C ALA A 11 0.16 -4.34 18.58
N THR A 12 -1.00 -4.81 19.04
CA THR A 12 -1.55 -4.49 20.37
C THR A 12 -1.84 -5.74 21.20
N SER A 13 -2.07 -6.89 20.56
CA SER A 13 -2.27 -8.17 21.25
C SER A 13 -0.94 -8.74 21.75
N ALA A 14 -0.99 -9.45 22.88
CA ALA A 14 0.17 -10.12 23.44
C ALA A 14 0.81 -11.10 22.43
N ASP A 15 -0.01 -11.82 21.66
CA ASP A 15 0.48 -12.79 20.66
C ASP A 15 1.22 -12.12 19.51
N HIS A 16 0.68 -11.03 18.93
CA HIS A 16 1.37 -10.29 17.87
C HIS A 16 2.65 -9.63 18.38
N LEU A 17 2.62 -9.06 19.58
CA LEU A 17 3.81 -8.48 20.20
C LEU A 17 4.86 -9.56 20.44
N ARG A 18 4.50 -10.69 21.05
CA ARG A 18 5.45 -11.79 21.30
C ARG A 18 6.06 -12.29 19.98
N ALA A 19 5.24 -12.56 18.97
CA ALA A 19 5.72 -12.98 17.66
C ALA A 19 6.64 -11.93 16.99
N ALA A 20 6.31 -10.63 17.10
CA ALA A 20 7.11 -9.56 16.55
C ALA A 20 8.48 -9.41 17.24
N TYR A 21 8.53 -9.55 18.57
CA TYR A 21 9.76 -9.45 19.33
C TYR A 21 10.62 -10.70 19.15
N THR A 22 10.03 -11.90 19.16
CA THR A 22 10.73 -13.15 18.80
C THR A 22 11.41 -13.02 17.45
N LEU A 23 10.67 -12.59 16.41
CA LEU A 23 11.21 -12.44 15.06
C LEU A 23 12.38 -11.44 15.01
N ARG A 24 12.31 -10.33 15.73
CA ARG A 24 13.38 -9.33 15.74
C ARG A 24 14.61 -9.83 16.51
N ILE A 25 14.43 -10.51 17.64
CA ILE A 25 15.52 -11.14 18.38
C ILE A 25 16.20 -12.22 17.52
N GLU A 26 15.44 -13.07 16.82
CA GLU A 26 16.00 -14.08 15.91
C GLU A 26 16.83 -13.46 14.78
N VAL A 27 16.42 -12.29 14.27
CA VAL A 27 17.08 -11.64 13.14
C VAL A 27 18.29 -10.81 13.58
N PHE A 28 18.21 -10.15 14.73
CA PHE A 28 19.22 -9.18 15.16
C PHE A 28 20.07 -9.64 16.36
N GLY A 29 19.72 -10.76 17.00
CA GLY A 29 20.36 -11.31 18.19
C GLY A 29 19.84 -10.72 19.51
N ASP A 30 19.46 -9.44 19.49
CA ASP A 30 18.90 -8.72 20.63
C ASP A 30 17.73 -7.82 20.24
N GLU A 31 16.95 -7.42 21.23
CA GLU A 31 15.96 -6.36 21.10
C GLU A 31 16.15 -5.35 22.22
N PHE A 32 16.53 -4.14 21.84
CA PHE A 32 16.61 -3.00 22.74
C PHE A 32 15.83 -1.84 22.17
N GLY A 33 15.25 -1.00 23.01
CA GLY A 33 14.51 0.14 22.50
C GLY A 33 13.80 1.01 23.53
N TYR A 34 12.81 1.71 22.99
CA TYR A 34 12.09 2.85 23.53
C TYR A 34 10.60 2.55 23.36
N GLY A 35 9.70 3.33 23.98
CA GLY A 35 8.23 3.19 23.85
C GLY A 35 7.69 3.36 22.42
N SER A 36 8.02 2.43 21.52
CA SER A 36 7.80 2.49 20.09
C SER A 36 6.41 2.02 19.68
N VAL A 37 6.05 2.29 18.43
CA VAL A 37 4.89 1.70 17.78
C VAL A 37 5.35 0.46 16.99
N PRO A 38 4.97 -0.75 17.40
CA PRO A 38 5.29 -1.97 16.67
C PRO A 38 4.30 -2.14 15.52
N LEU A 39 4.81 -2.15 14.28
CA LEU A 39 4.03 -2.55 13.11
C LEU A 39 4.35 -4.00 12.76
N VAL A 40 3.32 -4.77 12.46
CA VAL A 40 3.43 -6.17 12.05
C VAL A 40 2.80 -6.39 10.68
N LEU A 41 3.47 -7.18 9.86
CA LEU A 41 2.94 -7.74 8.61
C LEU A 41 2.31 -9.09 8.94
N VAL A 42 1.00 -9.21 8.78
CA VAL A 42 0.21 -10.38 9.19
C VAL A 42 -0.40 -11.04 7.98
N ARG A 43 -0.30 -12.36 7.89
CA ARG A 43 -0.96 -13.14 6.85
C ARG A 43 -2.46 -13.22 7.13
N THR A 44 -3.27 -12.90 6.13
CA THR A 44 -4.74 -12.82 6.27
C THR A 44 -5.37 -14.18 6.56
N SER A 45 -4.81 -15.28 6.03
CA SER A 45 -5.42 -16.61 6.11
C SER A 45 -5.37 -17.25 7.51
N ASP A 46 -4.33 -16.95 8.29
CA ASP A 46 -4.02 -17.67 9.54
C ASP A 46 -3.59 -16.73 10.68
N GLY A 47 -3.52 -15.42 10.46
CA GLY A 47 -3.10 -14.44 11.46
C GLY A 47 -1.61 -14.49 11.80
N VAL A 48 -0.79 -15.24 11.06
CA VAL A 48 0.64 -15.41 11.38
C VAL A 48 1.41 -14.13 11.06
N VAL A 49 2.23 -13.69 12.01
CA VAL A 49 3.19 -12.59 11.81
C VAL A 49 4.32 -13.03 10.88
N LEU A 50 4.43 -12.35 9.74
CA LEU A 50 5.45 -12.57 8.71
C LEU A 50 6.59 -11.57 8.78
N GLY A 51 6.32 -10.41 9.36
CA GLY A 51 7.25 -9.30 9.46
C GLY A 51 6.95 -8.42 10.66
N ALA A 52 7.98 -7.78 11.18
CA ALA A 52 7.89 -6.83 12.27
C ALA A 52 8.82 -5.65 12.01
N MET A 53 8.37 -4.45 12.36
CA MET A 53 9.22 -3.28 12.38
C MET A 53 8.88 -2.37 13.54
N ARG A 54 9.82 -1.51 13.88
CA ARG A 54 9.67 -0.49 14.91
C ARG A 54 9.54 0.88 14.28
N VAL A 55 8.53 1.61 14.73
CA VAL A 55 8.35 3.03 14.40
C VAL A 55 8.59 3.87 15.66
N LEU A 56 9.49 4.83 15.55
CA LEU A 56 9.82 5.80 16.61
C LEU A 56 9.52 7.21 16.11
N PRO A 57 9.02 8.14 16.94
CA PRO A 57 8.98 9.53 16.55
C PRO A 57 10.41 10.04 16.28
N PHE A 58 10.52 11.07 15.44
CA PHE A 58 11.78 11.75 15.22
C PHE A 58 11.69 13.23 15.65
N PRO A 59 12.70 13.80 16.33
CA PRO A 59 13.92 13.14 16.83
C PRO A 59 13.59 12.02 17.83
N VAL A 60 14.43 10.98 17.84
CA VAL A 60 14.22 9.83 18.74
C VAL A 60 14.31 10.32 20.19
N PRO A 61 13.27 10.12 21.02
CA PRO A 61 13.28 10.58 22.40
C PRO A 61 14.43 9.97 23.19
N SER A 62 15.05 10.77 24.05
CA SER A 62 16.07 10.29 24.98
C SER A 62 15.39 9.51 26.11
N LEU A 63 15.29 8.19 25.97
CA LEU A 63 14.90 7.28 27.07
C LEU A 63 16.09 6.37 27.41
N PRO A 64 16.14 5.84 28.65
CA PRO A 64 17.10 4.78 28.96
C PRO A 64 16.92 3.61 28.00
N GLU A 65 18.03 3.15 27.42
CA GLU A 65 18.04 1.98 26.56
C GLU A 65 17.58 0.77 27.37
N THR A 66 16.44 0.19 27.00
CA THR A 66 15.86 -0.97 27.69
C THR A 66 16.06 -2.21 26.82
N ILE A 67 16.68 -3.24 27.36
CA ILE A 67 16.77 -4.56 26.73
C ILE A 67 15.47 -5.31 27.04
N TYR A 68 14.84 -5.85 26.00
CA TYR A 68 13.58 -6.57 26.12
C TYR A 68 13.81 -8.07 26.02
N ASP A 69 13.31 -8.79 27.02
CA ASP A 69 13.14 -10.24 26.98
C ASP A 69 11.71 -10.55 26.52
N VAL A 70 11.57 -11.37 25.48
CA VAL A 70 10.27 -11.76 24.93
C VAL A 70 9.39 -12.52 25.92
N HIS A 71 9.96 -13.03 27.02
CA HIS A 71 9.25 -13.73 28.08
C HIS A 71 8.81 -12.82 29.22
N THR A 72 9.25 -11.56 29.27
CA THR A 72 8.92 -10.63 30.34
C THR A 72 7.83 -9.66 29.89
N ASP A 73 6.67 -9.73 30.53
CA ASP A 73 5.59 -8.77 30.32
C ASP A 73 5.78 -7.52 31.21
N PRO A 74 5.33 -6.33 30.77
CA PRO A 74 4.70 -6.06 29.48
C PRO A 74 5.71 -5.81 28.36
N LEU A 75 5.44 -6.34 27.16
CA LEU A 75 6.20 -5.97 25.97
C LEU A 75 5.83 -4.54 25.51
N PRO A 76 6.76 -3.75 24.95
CA PRO A 76 6.43 -2.40 24.49
C PRO A 76 5.37 -2.43 23.41
N GLY A 77 4.27 -1.74 23.70
CA GLY A 77 3.05 -1.71 22.90
C GLY A 77 1.86 -2.37 23.62
N GLN A 78 2.11 -3.26 24.58
CA GLN A 78 1.07 -3.93 25.35
C GLN A 78 0.29 -2.92 26.20
N GLY A 79 -1.04 -3.01 26.16
CA GLY A 79 -1.94 -2.11 26.89
C GLY A 79 -2.08 -0.71 26.30
N ARG A 80 -1.46 -0.42 25.15
CA ARG A 80 -1.64 0.84 24.41
C ARG A 80 -2.60 0.61 23.25
N SER A 81 -3.58 1.50 23.06
CA SER A 81 -4.43 1.47 21.86
C SER A 81 -3.69 2.02 20.63
N PRO A 82 -4.09 1.63 19.40
CA PRO A 82 -3.53 2.21 18.19
C PRO A 82 -3.66 3.74 18.15
N GLU A 83 -4.77 4.29 18.66
CA GLU A 83 -5.03 5.73 18.72
C GLU A 83 -4.09 6.43 19.70
N ALA A 84 -3.82 5.82 20.87
CA ALA A 84 -2.85 6.36 21.82
C ALA A 84 -1.42 6.33 21.26
N MET A 85 -1.08 5.32 20.46
CA MET A 85 0.20 5.24 19.76
C MET A 85 0.32 6.29 18.64
N ALA A 86 -0.75 6.48 17.86
CA ALA A 86 -0.84 7.52 16.85
C ALA A 86 -0.71 8.92 17.47
N ALA A 87 -1.49 9.21 18.53
CA ALA A 87 -1.42 10.48 19.26
C ALA A 87 -0.02 10.73 19.85
N TYR A 88 0.65 9.68 20.33
CA TYR A 88 2.04 9.78 20.77
C TYR A 88 2.98 10.21 19.65
N LEU A 89 2.86 9.65 18.44
CA LEU A 89 3.67 10.08 17.29
C LEU A 89 3.38 11.53 16.88
N VAL A 90 2.11 11.92 16.85
CA VAL A 90 1.66 13.30 16.54
C VAL A 90 2.23 14.30 17.55
N ALA A 91 2.15 13.99 18.84
CA ALA A 91 2.62 14.88 19.92
C ALA A 91 4.15 15.10 19.92
N HIS A 92 4.92 14.22 19.27
CA HIS A 92 6.38 14.33 19.17
C HIS A 92 6.85 14.92 17.83
N GLN A 93 5.95 15.36 16.97
CA GLN A 93 6.34 16.02 15.72
C GLN A 93 6.98 17.38 16.00
N GLN A 94 8.04 17.65 15.25
CA GLN A 94 8.69 18.95 15.19
C GLN A 94 8.63 19.45 13.74
N THR A 95 8.44 20.75 13.58
CA THR A 95 8.50 21.38 12.25
C THR A 95 9.94 21.76 11.94
N GLY A 96 10.47 21.23 10.85
CA GLY A 96 11.76 21.66 10.29
C GLY A 96 11.66 22.98 9.51
N PRO A 97 12.80 23.59 9.14
CA PRO A 97 12.86 24.88 8.47
C PRO A 97 12.15 24.91 7.10
N ASP A 98 12.09 23.77 6.39
CA ASP A 98 11.36 23.64 5.11
C ASP A 98 9.87 23.28 5.30
N SER A 99 9.31 23.68 6.44
CA SER A 99 7.96 23.34 6.89
C SER A 99 7.61 21.85 6.82
N THR A 100 8.61 20.99 6.90
CA THR A 100 8.45 19.53 6.86
C THR A 100 8.37 18.99 8.27
N LEU A 101 7.36 18.18 8.56
CA LEU A 101 7.28 17.46 9.84
C LEU A 101 8.46 16.47 9.96
N SER A 102 9.06 16.44 11.14
CA SER A 102 10.20 15.58 11.49
C SER A 102 9.90 14.11 11.26
N GLY A 103 8.64 13.71 11.38
CA GLY A 103 8.13 12.38 11.10
C GLY A 103 8.66 11.33 12.05
N VAL A 104 9.24 10.27 11.49
CA VAL A 104 9.63 9.07 12.26
C VAL A 104 10.95 8.47 11.83
N LYS A 105 11.52 7.67 12.74
CA LYS A 105 12.57 6.70 12.44
C LYS A 105 12.01 5.29 12.38
N LEU A 106 12.08 4.67 11.21
CA LEU A 106 11.88 3.24 11.02
C LEU A 106 13.14 2.49 11.45
N GLY A 107 12.96 1.36 12.13
CA GLY A 107 14.07 0.54 12.58
C GLY A 107 13.67 -0.89 12.87
N ARG A 108 14.68 -1.75 13.07
CA ARG A 108 14.52 -3.18 13.38
C ARG A 108 13.51 -3.88 12.44
N ILE A 109 13.62 -3.60 11.15
CA ILE A 109 12.75 -4.15 10.11
C ILE A 109 13.18 -5.61 9.86
N ALA A 110 12.33 -6.57 10.24
CA ALA A 110 12.58 -8.00 10.13
C ALA A 110 11.46 -8.68 9.35
N LEU A 111 11.82 -9.65 8.52
CA LEU A 111 10.91 -10.57 7.85
C LEU A 111 11.34 -12.01 8.13
N ARG A 112 10.38 -12.93 8.28
CA ARG A 112 10.65 -14.37 8.34
C ARG A 112 11.44 -14.83 7.12
N ALA A 113 12.36 -15.77 7.32
CA ALA A 113 13.28 -16.21 6.26
C ALA A 113 12.56 -16.81 5.04
N ASP A 114 11.48 -17.55 5.26
CA ASP A 114 10.68 -18.27 4.25
C ASP A 114 9.92 -17.34 3.29
N VAL A 115 9.73 -16.07 3.67
CA VAL A 115 8.99 -15.07 2.88
C VAL A 115 9.87 -13.98 2.26
N ARG A 116 11.20 -14.00 2.51
CA ARG A 116 12.15 -13.05 1.92
C ARG A 116 12.28 -13.22 0.40
N ARG A 117 12.75 -12.16 -0.28
CA ARG A 117 12.92 -12.11 -1.75
C ARG A 117 11.63 -12.31 -2.57
N ARG A 118 10.46 -12.15 -1.94
CA ARG A 118 9.14 -12.21 -2.59
C ARG A 118 8.47 -10.84 -2.75
N GLY A 119 9.24 -9.75 -2.64
CA GLY A 119 8.70 -8.38 -2.69
C GLY A 119 8.04 -7.89 -1.40
N LEU A 120 7.84 -8.74 -0.39
CA LEU A 120 7.16 -8.37 0.86
C LEU A 120 7.87 -7.27 1.66
N GLY A 121 9.19 -7.15 1.58
CA GLY A 121 9.91 -6.04 2.22
C GLY A 121 9.54 -4.68 1.64
N ARG A 122 9.41 -4.61 0.30
CA ARG A 122 8.93 -3.41 -0.41
C ARG A 122 7.50 -3.11 0.01
N ALA A 123 6.62 -4.11 -0.01
CA ALA A 123 5.22 -3.94 0.36
C ALA A 123 5.07 -3.50 1.82
N PHE A 124 5.80 -4.10 2.74
CA PHE A 124 5.74 -3.77 4.16
C PHE A 124 6.22 -2.33 4.42
N LEU A 125 7.28 -1.90 3.72
CA LEU A 125 7.76 -0.52 3.83
C LEU A 125 6.76 0.48 3.25
N ALA A 126 6.23 0.24 2.04
CA ALA A 126 5.23 1.11 1.42
C ALA A 126 3.97 1.26 2.29
N GLU A 127 3.57 0.16 2.92
CA GLU A 127 2.42 0.14 3.81
C GLU A 127 2.69 0.89 5.13
N ALA A 128 3.88 0.76 5.70
CA ALA A 128 4.31 1.55 6.85
C ALA A 128 4.36 3.05 6.51
N GLU A 129 4.87 3.42 5.33
CA GLU A 129 4.87 4.80 4.83
C GLU A 129 3.44 5.34 4.71
N ARG A 130 2.50 4.55 4.16
CA ARG A 130 1.09 4.93 4.07
C ARG A 130 0.43 5.08 5.43
N TRP A 131 0.63 4.13 6.34
CA TRP A 131 0.10 4.20 7.71
C TRP A 131 0.62 5.43 8.45
N LEU A 132 1.91 5.75 8.31
CA LEU A 132 2.53 6.94 8.88
C LEU A 132 1.91 8.22 8.37
N CYS A 133 1.77 8.31 7.06
CA CYS A 133 1.18 9.46 6.41
C CYS A 133 -0.28 9.64 6.88
N ALA A 134 -1.07 8.57 6.97
CA ALA A 134 -2.44 8.65 7.48
C ALA A 134 -2.49 9.06 8.96
N THR A 135 -1.54 8.57 9.77
CA THR A 135 -1.43 8.92 11.18
C THR A 135 -1.12 10.41 11.40
N LEU A 136 -0.31 11.00 10.51
CA LEU A 136 0.15 12.39 10.63
C LEU A 136 -0.68 13.37 9.79
N ALA A 137 -1.54 12.90 8.91
CA ALA A 137 -2.44 13.73 8.10
C ALA A 137 -3.30 14.71 8.93
N PRO A 138 -3.83 14.36 10.13
CA PRO A 138 -4.57 15.31 10.95
C PRO A 138 -3.72 16.49 11.47
N ALA A 139 -2.39 16.33 11.53
CA ALA A 139 -1.46 17.41 11.88
C ALA A 139 -1.02 18.24 10.66
N CYS A 140 -1.43 17.85 9.45
CA CYS A 140 -1.16 18.58 8.22
C CYS A 140 -1.86 19.93 8.24
N THR A 141 -1.13 20.97 7.87
CA THR A 141 -1.70 22.28 7.55
C THR A 141 -1.24 22.68 6.15
N PRO A 142 -1.84 23.68 5.48
CA PRO A 142 -1.32 24.17 4.21
C PRO A 142 0.15 24.62 4.28
N ALA A 143 0.62 24.97 5.48
CA ALA A 143 2.02 25.28 5.71
C ALA A 143 2.90 24.03 5.89
N HIS A 144 2.36 22.89 6.34
CA HIS A 144 3.10 21.66 6.65
C HIS A 144 2.46 20.44 6.00
N ASP A 145 2.64 20.29 4.68
CA ASP A 145 2.06 19.19 3.91
C ASP A 145 3.06 18.09 3.58
N ARG A 146 4.21 18.05 4.27
CA ARG A 146 5.27 17.06 4.05
C ARG A 146 5.75 16.46 5.35
N VAL A 147 6.12 15.18 5.29
CA VAL A 147 6.71 14.44 6.40
C VAL A 147 8.01 13.78 5.97
N ARG A 148 8.98 13.71 6.88
CA ARG A 148 10.22 12.97 6.66
C ARG A 148 10.15 11.58 7.30
N ILE A 149 10.57 10.55 6.58
CA ILE A 149 10.69 9.17 7.05
C ILE A 149 12.17 8.82 7.04
N GLN A 150 12.71 8.45 8.18
CA GLN A 150 14.14 8.21 8.36
C GLN A 150 14.42 6.77 8.74
N LEU A 151 15.59 6.28 8.40
CA LEU A 151 16.07 4.98 8.86
C LEU A 151 17.59 4.91 8.85
N THR A 152 18.11 3.95 9.59
CA THR A 152 19.50 3.52 9.51
C THR A 152 19.51 2.10 8.98
N ALA A 153 20.20 1.87 7.87
CA ALA A 153 20.29 0.57 7.22
C ALA A 153 21.73 0.09 7.14
N GLN A 154 21.96 -1.21 7.29
CA GLN A 154 23.27 -1.81 7.02
C GLN A 154 23.68 -1.54 5.57
N SER A 155 24.97 -1.29 5.32
CA SER A 155 25.47 -0.93 3.99
C SER A 155 25.15 -1.97 2.90
N VAL A 156 25.04 -3.25 3.27
CA VAL A 156 24.64 -4.35 2.36
C VAL A 156 23.22 -4.20 1.81
N SER A 157 22.36 -3.43 2.48
CA SER A 157 20.97 -3.18 2.10
C SER A 157 20.79 -1.87 1.30
N ARG A 158 21.88 -1.21 0.90
CA ARG A 158 21.86 0.07 0.15
C ARG A 158 20.91 0.03 -1.05
N GLY A 159 21.13 -0.91 -1.97
CA GLY A 159 20.35 -0.99 -3.22
C GLY A 159 18.85 -1.21 -2.98
N PHE A 160 18.47 -1.85 -1.87
CA PHE A 160 17.06 -2.01 -1.51
C PHE A 160 16.43 -0.65 -1.20
N TYR A 161 17.00 0.13 -0.28
CA TYR A 161 16.41 1.40 0.16
C TYR A 161 16.45 2.49 -0.91
N GLU A 162 17.52 2.55 -1.71
CA GLU A 162 17.61 3.47 -2.85
C GLU A 162 16.50 3.20 -3.88
N THR A 163 16.21 1.91 -4.16
CA THR A 163 15.10 1.53 -5.05
C THR A 163 13.72 1.88 -4.46
N MET A 164 13.61 2.06 -3.13
CA MET A 164 12.37 2.54 -2.48
C MET A 164 12.24 4.07 -2.49
N GLY A 165 13.22 4.78 -3.04
CA GLY A 165 13.25 6.25 -3.11
C GLY A 165 13.83 6.92 -1.86
N TYR A 166 14.52 6.17 -0.99
CA TYR A 166 15.27 6.76 0.12
C TYR A 166 16.60 7.32 -0.37
N GLN A 167 16.96 8.50 0.12
CA GLN A 167 18.22 9.15 -0.18
C GLN A 167 19.18 9.00 1.00
N ALA A 168 20.43 8.63 0.73
CA ALA A 168 21.46 8.59 1.75
C ALA A 168 21.75 10.01 2.26
N THR A 169 21.65 10.21 3.58
CA THR A 169 21.92 11.48 4.25
C THR A 169 23.24 11.46 5.03
N SER A 170 23.96 10.34 4.99
CA SER A 170 25.31 10.22 5.55
C SER A 170 26.21 9.34 4.66
N GLY A 171 27.51 9.42 4.90
CA GLY A 171 28.43 8.34 4.52
C GLY A 171 28.20 7.08 5.38
N GLU A 172 29.08 6.10 5.23
CA GLU A 172 29.06 4.92 6.08
C GLU A 172 29.46 5.28 7.51
N ILE A 173 28.64 4.86 8.47
CA ILE A 173 28.83 5.02 9.90
C ILE A 173 28.85 3.66 10.58
N ARG A 174 29.50 3.56 11.73
CA ARG A 174 29.51 2.32 12.52
C ARG A 174 28.41 2.35 13.57
N LEU A 175 27.43 1.46 13.44
CA LEU A 175 26.37 1.23 14.43
C LEU A 175 26.38 -0.24 14.83
N LEU A 176 26.40 -0.52 16.14
CA LEU A 176 26.49 -1.89 16.69
C LEU A 176 27.63 -2.70 16.04
N ASN A 177 28.79 -2.06 15.88
CA ASN A 177 29.98 -2.60 15.22
C ASN A 177 29.81 -2.98 13.73
N GLN A 178 28.69 -2.63 13.11
CA GLN A 178 28.37 -2.94 11.73
C GLN A 178 28.26 -1.67 10.87
N PRO A 179 28.65 -1.74 9.59
CA PRO A 179 28.56 -0.61 8.67
C PRO A 179 27.11 -0.27 8.33
N HIS A 180 26.72 0.99 8.51
CA HIS A 180 25.38 1.50 8.31
C HIS A 180 25.39 2.84 7.57
N ILE A 181 24.27 3.20 6.95
CA ILE A 181 24.05 4.50 6.30
C ILE A 181 22.71 5.07 6.82
N TRP A 182 22.68 6.38 7.06
CA TRP A 182 21.43 7.11 7.30
C TRP A 182 20.70 7.38 5.99
N TYR A 183 19.40 7.16 6.02
CA TYR A 183 18.51 7.43 4.90
C TYR A 183 17.35 8.30 5.33
N ALA A 184 16.88 9.12 4.41
CA ALA A 184 15.62 9.84 4.53
C ALA A 184 14.81 9.78 3.23
N LYS A 185 13.49 9.77 3.37
CA LYS A 185 12.52 9.95 2.29
C LYS A 185 11.50 10.98 2.74
N THR A 186 11.19 11.95 1.88
CA THR A 186 10.15 12.95 2.16
C THR A 186 8.89 12.59 1.39
N GLN A 187 7.77 12.49 2.10
CA GLN A 187 6.46 12.15 1.55
C GLN A 187 5.51 13.34 1.70
N SER A 188 4.64 13.54 0.72
CA SER A 188 3.52 14.49 0.82
C SER A 188 2.40 13.89 1.68
N LEU A 189 1.85 14.70 2.59
CA LEU A 189 0.64 14.44 3.36
C LEU A 189 -0.63 14.86 2.61
N SER A 190 -0.49 15.75 1.61
CA SER A 190 -1.60 16.24 0.77
C SER A 190 -2.18 15.17 -0.16
N CYS A 191 -1.46 14.07 -0.43
CA CYS A 191 -1.92 12.95 -1.28
C CYS A 191 -2.36 11.72 -0.47
N VAL A 192 -2.54 11.87 0.84
CA VAL A 192 -2.86 10.74 1.72
C VAL A 192 -4.35 10.55 1.77
N MET A 193 -4.84 9.70 0.87
CA MET A 193 -6.19 9.14 0.99
C MET A 193 -6.30 8.49 2.39
N PRO A 194 -7.26 8.90 3.24
CA PRO A 194 -7.53 8.16 4.46
C PRO A 194 -7.81 6.72 4.06
N PRO A 195 -7.12 5.70 4.61
CA PRO A 195 -7.31 4.30 4.23
C PRO A 195 -8.75 3.81 4.46
N THR A 196 -9.57 4.62 5.14
CA THR A 196 -10.96 4.35 5.47
C THR A 196 -11.97 5.05 4.55
N GLU A 197 -11.58 6.02 3.72
CA GLU A 197 -12.57 6.78 2.93
C GLU A 197 -12.87 6.13 1.59
N TYR A 198 -11.87 5.48 0.98
CA TYR A 198 -12.02 4.80 -0.31
C TYR A 198 -11.30 3.45 -0.30
N ARG A 199 -11.86 2.48 -1.02
CA ARG A 199 -11.25 1.17 -1.28
C ARG A 199 -11.31 0.83 -2.76
N THR A 200 -10.42 -0.03 -3.23
CA THR A 200 -10.48 -0.56 -4.60
C THR A 200 -11.00 -1.99 -4.60
N GLU A 201 -11.79 -2.34 -5.59
CA GLU A 201 -12.27 -3.72 -5.79
C GLU A 201 -12.39 -4.04 -7.28
N ILE A 202 -12.38 -5.33 -7.62
CA ILE A 202 -12.66 -5.79 -8.98
C ILE A 202 -14.17 -5.90 -9.16
N ALA A 203 -14.73 -5.18 -10.13
CA ALA A 203 -16.14 -5.22 -10.43
C ALA A 203 -16.53 -6.56 -11.07
N CYS A 204 -16.94 -7.52 -10.24
CA CYS A 204 -17.37 -8.85 -10.66
C CYS A 204 -18.91 -9.02 -10.67
N SER A 205 -19.64 -8.15 -9.96
CA SER A 205 -21.10 -8.17 -9.93
C SER A 205 -21.70 -7.26 -11.00
N ASP A 206 -22.92 -7.60 -11.46
CA ASP A 206 -23.66 -6.78 -12.41
C ASP A 206 -23.89 -5.35 -11.88
N GLU A 207 -24.08 -5.21 -10.55
CA GLU A 207 -24.20 -3.90 -9.91
C GLU A 207 -22.93 -3.06 -10.07
N ARG A 208 -21.75 -3.63 -9.76
CA ARG A 208 -20.47 -2.93 -9.86
C ARG A 208 -20.06 -2.64 -11.29
N LEU A 209 -20.27 -3.60 -12.21
CA LEU A 209 -20.02 -3.38 -13.63
C LEU A 209 -20.91 -2.27 -14.18
N ARG A 210 -22.20 -2.27 -13.82
CA ARG A 210 -23.13 -1.21 -14.25
C ARG A 210 -22.70 0.14 -13.69
N ALA A 211 -22.36 0.23 -12.40
CA ALA A 211 -21.90 1.47 -11.79
C ALA A 211 -20.59 1.99 -12.45
N ALA A 212 -19.67 1.08 -12.75
CA ALA A 212 -18.44 1.38 -13.47
C ALA A 212 -18.70 1.96 -14.87
N TYR A 213 -19.60 1.35 -15.65
CA TYR A 213 -19.92 1.81 -16.99
C TYR A 213 -20.75 3.09 -17.01
N LEU A 214 -21.68 3.27 -16.05
CA LEU A 214 -22.40 4.53 -15.89
C LEU A 214 -21.44 5.67 -15.56
N LEU A 215 -20.46 5.45 -14.69
CA LEU A 215 -19.45 6.45 -14.40
C LEU A 215 -18.61 6.80 -15.64
N ARG A 216 -18.22 5.82 -16.45
CA ARG A 216 -17.54 6.07 -17.74
C ARG A 216 -18.41 6.89 -18.68
N GLN A 217 -19.70 6.57 -18.78
CA GLN A 217 -20.64 7.33 -19.61
C GLN A 217 -20.74 8.79 -19.13
N THR A 218 -20.90 9.03 -17.82
CA THR A 218 -20.90 10.39 -17.28
C THR A 218 -19.61 11.14 -17.65
N VAL A 219 -18.45 10.52 -17.43
CA VAL A 219 -17.17 11.20 -17.65
C VAL A 219 -16.80 11.38 -19.12
N PHE A 220 -16.97 10.36 -19.95
CA PHE A 220 -16.54 10.40 -21.36
C PHE A 220 -17.62 10.97 -22.27
N THR A 221 -18.88 10.66 -22.04
CA THR A 221 -19.98 11.13 -22.89
C THR A 221 -20.55 12.43 -22.40
N ASP A 222 -21.09 12.44 -21.17
CA ASP A 222 -21.87 13.59 -20.71
C ASP A 222 -20.98 14.81 -20.46
N GLU A 223 -19.78 14.61 -19.92
CA GLU A 223 -18.85 15.69 -19.62
C GLU A 223 -17.88 16.02 -20.76
N GLN A 224 -17.32 15.01 -21.43
CA GLN A 224 -16.29 15.22 -22.46
C GLN A 224 -16.83 15.23 -23.90
N GLY A 225 -18.10 14.86 -24.10
CA GLY A 225 -18.76 14.90 -25.41
C GLY A 225 -18.37 13.77 -26.37
N TYR A 226 -17.75 12.68 -25.89
CA TYR A 226 -17.49 11.51 -26.74
C TYR A 226 -18.78 10.74 -27.03
N ASP A 227 -18.79 10.00 -28.16
CA ASP A 227 -19.89 9.12 -28.49
C ASP A 227 -19.99 7.95 -27.51
N GLY A 228 -21.02 7.97 -26.66
CA GLY A 228 -21.29 6.93 -25.68
C GLY A 228 -21.73 5.59 -26.24
N ASP A 229 -22.12 5.49 -27.52
CA ASP A 229 -22.32 4.18 -28.17
C ASP A 229 -20.99 3.58 -28.64
N ARG A 230 -19.87 4.28 -28.41
CA ARG A 230 -18.51 3.84 -28.73
C ARG A 230 -17.59 3.75 -27.51
N ASP A 231 -18.13 3.85 -26.30
CA ASP A 231 -17.33 3.66 -25.08
C ASP A 231 -17.12 2.18 -24.78
N LEU A 232 -18.19 1.39 -24.79
CA LEU A 232 -18.15 -0.04 -24.48
C LEU A 232 -17.86 -0.87 -25.72
N ASP A 233 -16.76 -1.60 -25.70
CA ASP A 233 -16.27 -2.43 -26.80
C ASP A 233 -16.18 -3.91 -26.39
N HIS A 234 -15.95 -4.80 -27.36
CA HIS A 234 -15.81 -6.24 -27.09
C HIS A 234 -14.65 -6.58 -26.15
N TRP A 235 -13.69 -5.68 -25.95
CA TRP A 235 -12.65 -5.91 -24.95
C TRP A 235 -13.19 -5.82 -23.53
N ASP A 236 -14.30 -5.12 -23.28
CA ASP A 236 -14.94 -5.08 -21.96
C ASP A 236 -15.46 -6.47 -21.51
N ASP A 237 -15.65 -7.42 -22.43
CA ASP A 237 -15.97 -8.82 -22.08
C ASP A 237 -14.83 -9.57 -21.39
N THR A 238 -13.60 -9.20 -21.68
CA THR A 238 -12.39 -9.82 -21.13
C THR A 238 -11.61 -8.90 -20.21
N ALA A 239 -12.00 -7.62 -20.16
CA ALA A 239 -11.37 -6.62 -19.32
C ALA A 239 -11.54 -6.91 -17.82
N VAL A 240 -10.58 -6.41 -17.06
CA VAL A 240 -10.68 -6.24 -15.62
C VAL A 240 -11.11 -4.79 -15.36
N HIS A 241 -12.26 -4.62 -14.71
CA HIS A 241 -12.71 -3.32 -14.25
C HIS A 241 -12.36 -3.17 -12.77
N VAL A 242 -11.42 -2.29 -12.47
CA VAL A 242 -11.08 -1.91 -11.09
C VAL A 242 -11.90 -0.69 -10.75
N VAL A 243 -12.72 -0.76 -9.70
CA VAL A 243 -13.51 0.37 -9.22
C VAL A 243 -12.96 0.92 -7.92
N LEU A 244 -13.03 2.25 -7.79
CA LEU A 244 -12.79 2.97 -6.55
C LEU A 244 -14.13 3.21 -5.87
N VAL A 245 -14.30 2.67 -4.68
CA VAL A 245 -15.55 2.70 -3.92
C VAL A 245 -15.38 3.57 -2.69
N ARG A 246 -16.28 4.52 -2.50
CA ARG A 246 -16.34 5.37 -1.30
C ARG A 246 -16.96 4.60 -0.15
N ALA A 247 -16.31 4.58 1.00
CA ALA A 247 -16.70 3.76 2.14
C ALA A 247 -17.97 4.27 2.85
N SER A 248 -18.27 5.57 2.77
CA SER A 248 -19.41 6.17 3.48
C SER A 248 -20.76 5.71 2.94
N ASP A 249 -20.85 5.43 1.65
CA ASP A 249 -22.11 5.15 0.94
C ASP A 249 -21.99 4.03 -0.10
N ASP A 250 -20.84 3.35 -0.15
CA ASP A 250 -20.56 2.26 -1.07
C ASP A 250 -20.65 2.65 -2.57
N ALA A 251 -20.57 3.95 -2.86
CA ALA A 251 -20.67 4.47 -4.22
C ALA A 251 -19.39 4.22 -5.03
N VAL A 252 -19.53 3.76 -6.28
CA VAL A 252 -18.44 3.73 -7.25
C VAL A 252 -18.16 5.16 -7.72
N VAL A 253 -17.01 5.68 -7.35
CA VAL A 253 -16.57 7.06 -7.63
C VAL A 253 -15.36 7.11 -8.57
N GLY A 254 -14.81 5.96 -8.92
CA GLY A 254 -13.74 5.84 -9.90
C GLY A 254 -13.77 4.48 -10.58
N VAL A 255 -13.26 4.42 -11.80
CA VAL A 255 -13.12 3.18 -12.57
C VAL A 255 -11.87 3.25 -13.45
N LEU A 256 -11.19 2.12 -13.55
CA LEU A 256 -10.09 1.86 -14.45
C LEU A 256 -10.37 0.56 -15.22
N ARG A 257 -10.11 0.57 -16.53
CA ARG A 257 -10.10 -0.65 -17.36
C ARG A 257 -8.68 -1.17 -17.53
N ILE A 258 -8.49 -2.47 -17.31
CA ILE A 258 -7.24 -3.18 -17.56
C ILE A 258 -7.50 -4.30 -18.57
N LEU A 259 -6.75 -4.29 -19.67
CA LEU A 259 -6.76 -5.33 -20.68
C LEU A 259 -5.46 -6.11 -20.64
N PRO A 260 -5.46 -7.45 -20.85
CA PRO A 260 -4.23 -8.18 -21.03
C PRO A 260 -3.51 -7.68 -22.29
N TYR A 261 -2.18 -7.79 -22.29
CA TYR A 261 -1.36 -7.56 -23.47
C TYR A 261 -0.66 -8.86 -23.88
N PRO A 262 -0.49 -9.18 -25.18
CA PRO A 262 -1.03 -8.48 -26.34
C PRO A 262 -2.57 -8.44 -26.31
N LEU A 263 -3.16 -7.42 -26.94
CA LEU A 263 -4.61 -7.29 -26.99
C LEU A 263 -5.20 -8.50 -27.72
N PRO A 264 -6.26 -9.13 -27.19
CA PRO A 264 -6.98 -10.18 -27.90
C PRO A 264 -7.44 -9.68 -29.28
N ALA A 265 -7.31 -10.54 -30.30
CA ALA A 265 -7.90 -10.29 -31.60
C ALA A 265 -9.43 -10.17 -31.45
N HIS A 266 -10.02 -9.16 -32.10
CA HIS A 266 -11.46 -8.90 -32.04
C HIS A 266 -11.89 -8.14 -33.30
N ASP A 267 -13.18 -8.25 -33.62
CA ASP A 267 -13.85 -7.38 -34.58
C ASP A 267 -14.28 -6.08 -33.89
N GLU A 268 -14.23 -4.94 -34.59
CA GLU A 268 -14.66 -3.65 -34.04
C GLU A 268 -16.18 -3.62 -33.82
N GLN A 269 -16.62 -4.11 -32.67
CA GLN A 269 -18.01 -4.10 -32.24
C GLN A 269 -18.15 -3.37 -30.90
N PHE A 270 -19.16 -2.50 -30.83
CA PHE A 270 -19.48 -1.71 -29.65
C PHE A 270 -20.84 -2.12 -29.08
N TYR A 271 -20.96 -2.03 -27.76
CA TYR A 271 -22.22 -2.20 -27.05
C TYR A 271 -22.96 -0.86 -26.99
N SER A 272 -24.21 -0.87 -27.45
CA SER A 272 -25.10 0.29 -27.31
C SER A 272 -25.27 0.69 -25.84
N ARG A 273 -25.47 1.98 -25.61
CA ARG A 273 -25.80 2.54 -24.28
C ARG A 273 -27.02 1.87 -23.63
N GLN A 274 -27.93 1.31 -24.42
CA GLN A 274 -29.13 0.63 -23.91
C GLN A 274 -28.80 -0.63 -23.09
N VAL A 275 -27.62 -1.24 -23.33
CA VAL A 275 -27.15 -2.40 -22.55
C VAL A 275 -27.01 -2.07 -21.06
N LEU A 276 -26.73 -0.81 -20.71
CA LEU A 276 -26.62 -0.38 -19.31
C LEU A 276 -27.94 -0.44 -18.55
N LYS A 277 -29.07 -0.24 -19.25
CA LYS A 277 -30.40 -0.25 -18.65
C LYS A 277 -30.88 -1.68 -18.45
N ASP A 278 -30.94 -2.45 -19.54
CA ASP A 278 -31.69 -3.71 -19.57
C ASP A 278 -30.92 -4.88 -20.19
N GLY A 279 -29.67 -4.67 -20.65
CA GLY A 279 -28.91 -5.66 -21.40
C GLY A 279 -27.94 -6.50 -20.55
N PRO A 280 -27.42 -7.59 -21.12
CA PRO A 280 -26.31 -8.32 -20.52
C PRO A 280 -25.06 -7.45 -20.55
N LEU A 281 -24.59 -7.05 -19.37
CA LEU A 281 -23.39 -6.23 -19.24
C LEU A 281 -22.16 -7.00 -19.78
N PRO A 282 -21.28 -6.35 -20.56
CA PRO A 282 -20.02 -6.93 -20.98
C PRO A 282 -19.22 -7.38 -19.77
N GLY A 283 -18.70 -8.60 -19.83
CA GLY A 283 -17.83 -9.12 -18.77
C GLY A 283 -18.55 -9.52 -17.48
N ARG A 284 -19.88 -9.66 -17.48
CA ARG A 284 -20.67 -10.21 -16.36
C ARG A 284 -20.38 -11.69 -16.08
N HIS A 285 -20.87 -12.19 -14.95
CA HIS A 285 -20.79 -13.60 -14.54
C HIS A 285 -19.37 -14.19 -14.45
N ARG A 286 -18.37 -13.35 -14.18
CA ARG A 286 -16.99 -13.78 -13.94
C ARG A 286 -16.63 -13.53 -12.49
N THR A 287 -16.12 -14.57 -11.83
CA THR A 287 -15.47 -14.45 -10.53
C THR A 287 -14.11 -13.80 -10.67
N GLU A 288 -13.58 -13.23 -9.58
CA GLU A 288 -12.24 -12.64 -9.59
C GLU A 288 -11.17 -13.65 -10.03
N SER A 289 -11.30 -14.92 -9.61
CA SER A 289 -10.39 -16.00 -10.00
C SER A 289 -10.44 -16.28 -11.51
N GLU A 290 -11.62 -16.26 -12.13
CA GLU A 290 -11.75 -16.44 -13.59
C GLU A 290 -11.19 -15.26 -14.37
N VAL A 291 -11.37 -14.03 -13.85
CA VAL A 291 -10.77 -12.82 -14.41
C VAL A 291 -9.25 -12.91 -14.36
N GLN A 292 -8.68 -13.25 -13.20
CA GLN A 292 -7.23 -13.44 -13.02
C GLN A 292 -6.69 -14.56 -13.94
N ALA A 293 -7.38 -15.70 -14.03
CA ALA A 293 -6.97 -16.81 -14.88
C ALA A 293 -6.98 -16.43 -16.37
N THR A 294 -7.98 -15.67 -16.81
CA THR A 294 -8.06 -15.15 -18.20
C THR A 294 -6.91 -14.19 -18.48
N PHE A 295 -6.62 -13.29 -17.54
CA PHE A 295 -5.52 -12.35 -17.66
C PHE A 295 -4.16 -13.08 -17.79
N LEU A 296 -3.93 -14.09 -16.94
CA LEU A 296 -2.70 -14.91 -16.96
C LEU A 296 -2.54 -15.70 -18.26
N ARG A 297 -3.61 -16.31 -18.79
CA ARG A 297 -3.58 -17.07 -20.05
C ARG A 297 -3.18 -16.22 -21.25
N ALA A 298 -3.50 -14.92 -21.22
CA ALA A 298 -3.18 -14.01 -22.30
C ALA A 298 -1.74 -13.47 -22.23
N GLN A 299 -1.01 -13.72 -21.14
CA GLN A 299 0.37 -13.24 -21.01
C GLN A 299 1.31 -14.02 -21.94
N VAL A 300 2.16 -13.30 -22.64
CA VAL A 300 3.31 -13.83 -23.37
C VAL A 300 4.57 -13.45 -22.59
N ALA A 301 5.50 -14.38 -22.47
CA ALA A 301 6.77 -14.11 -21.79
C ALA A 301 7.90 -14.01 -22.80
N GLN A 302 8.74 -12.99 -22.65
CA GLN A 302 10.01 -12.92 -23.38
C GLN A 302 11.11 -13.62 -22.56
N PRO A 303 11.85 -14.57 -23.16
CA PRO A 303 12.96 -15.23 -22.48
C PRO A 303 14.12 -14.25 -22.28
N GLY A 304 14.74 -14.30 -21.10
CA GLY A 304 15.86 -13.46 -20.69
C GLY A 304 16.42 -13.90 -19.34
N THR A 305 17.40 -13.16 -18.80
CA THR A 305 17.92 -13.38 -17.44
C THR A 305 16.82 -13.24 -16.37
N HIS A 306 15.78 -12.46 -16.68
CA HIS A 306 14.50 -12.44 -15.99
C HIS A 306 13.38 -12.64 -17.00
N LEU A 307 12.37 -13.44 -16.62
CA LEU A 307 11.15 -13.63 -17.39
C LEU A 307 10.32 -12.34 -17.30
N VAL A 308 10.09 -11.68 -18.44
CA VAL A 308 9.23 -10.49 -18.51
C VAL A 308 7.93 -10.86 -19.21
N TYR A 309 6.81 -10.75 -18.49
CA TYR A 309 5.48 -10.91 -19.05
C TYR A 309 5.06 -9.65 -19.81
N SER A 310 4.28 -9.85 -20.88
CA SER A 310 3.75 -8.82 -21.77
C SER A 310 2.90 -7.75 -21.07
N GLY A 311 2.35 -8.06 -19.89
CA GLY A 311 1.72 -7.09 -19.00
C GLY A 311 0.30 -6.74 -19.43
N ALA A 312 -0.05 -5.46 -19.28
CA ALA A 312 -1.41 -4.97 -19.42
C ALA A 312 -1.46 -3.64 -20.18
N LYS A 313 -2.57 -3.41 -20.90
CA LYS A 313 -2.98 -2.07 -21.33
C LYS A 313 -3.96 -1.50 -20.31
N VAL A 314 -3.55 -0.43 -19.65
CA VAL A 314 -4.33 0.35 -18.69
C VAL A 314 -5.01 1.50 -19.44
N GLY A 315 -6.30 1.70 -19.28
CA GLY A 315 -7.03 2.76 -19.99
C GLY A 315 -8.45 2.98 -19.46
N ARG A 316 -9.19 3.87 -20.13
CA ARG A 316 -10.58 4.25 -19.76
C ARG A 316 -10.71 4.59 -18.27
N ILE A 317 -9.79 5.44 -17.78
CA ILE A 317 -9.82 5.93 -16.40
C ILE A 317 -10.87 7.03 -16.31
N ALA A 318 -11.87 6.83 -15.47
CA ALA A 318 -12.91 7.81 -15.18
C ALA A 318 -13.04 7.98 -13.66
N ILE A 319 -12.98 9.23 -13.20
CA ILE A 319 -13.12 9.61 -11.80
C ILE A 319 -14.24 10.64 -11.69
N HIS A 320 -15.09 10.51 -10.69
CA HIS A 320 -16.16 11.46 -10.40
C HIS A 320 -15.59 12.88 -10.28
N SER A 321 -16.26 13.87 -10.88
CA SER A 321 -15.74 15.24 -11.04
C SER A 321 -15.31 15.89 -9.73
N SER A 322 -16.03 15.63 -8.64
CA SER A 322 -15.71 16.16 -7.30
C SER A 322 -14.43 15.59 -6.66
N LEU A 323 -13.82 14.56 -7.25
CA LEU A 323 -12.65 13.85 -6.71
C LEU A 323 -11.43 13.89 -7.65
N ARG A 324 -11.45 14.77 -8.67
CA ARG A 324 -10.31 14.93 -9.59
C ARG A 324 -9.31 15.92 -8.99
N GLY A 325 -8.06 15.48 -8.78
CA GLY A 325 -6.96 16.25 -8.18
C GLY A 325 -6.05 15.36 -7.37
#